data_AF-A0A9P7GGZ6-F1
#
_entry.id   AF-A0A9P7GGZ6-F1
#
_cell.length_a   1.000
_cell.length_b   1.000
_cell.length_c   1.000
_cell.angle_alpha   90.00
_cell.angle_beta   90.00
_cell.angle_gamma   90.00
#
_symmetry.space_group_name_H-M   'P 1'
#
loop_
_entity.id
_entity.type
_entity.pdbx_description
1 polymer ?
#
loop_
_entity_poly.entity_id
_entity_poly.type
_entity_poly.pdbx_seq_one_letter_code
_entity_poly.pdbx_strand_id
1 'polypeptide(L)'
;MNSPPPPTLLSKIQKFQKNGVIPSNASHPFASSGAQACLHLQDLINIADELAHSLNTYSTTSLSNPKLVSLLRQHSAIDHTLHRSDRSIHQIIEALRTRSGSSYGEDVPLDDVAIVEWCISRLEQWGTSAGMETFKDDGREGAISVVLGGKVLVIDVDFSVHKVDSNKPRITVSSVKTSYAIATSGGSSSNSGGSISLDEFLRDSIQKFCIEVQKREDVRNLEEAARLGSLILEQLQYLVMLDQLAARNQDGGLQWFIDLDKLCPVLEDFAKREAEAVAA
;
A
#
# COMPACT_ATOMS: atom_id res chain seq x y z
N MET A 1 -0.86 14.21 20.45
CA MET A 1 -1.89 14.26 19.38
C MET A 1 -1.70 15.57 18.63
N ASN A 2 -0.91 15.56 17.55
CA ASN A 2 -0.78 16.72 16.66
C ASN A 2 -1.85 16.58 15.59
N SER A 3 -2.87 17.44 15.61
CA SER A 3 -3.81 17.52 14.48
C SER A 3 -3.02 17.87 13.22
N PRO A 4 -3.37 17.30 12.04
CA PRO A 4 -2.78 17.76 10.80
C PRO A 4 -2.98 19.28 10.69
N PRO A 5 -1.95 20.04 10.28
CA PRO A 5 -2.08 21.48 10.15
C PRO A 5 -3.26 21.80 9.21
N PRO A 6 -4.05 22.83 9.51
CA PRO A 6 -5.19 23.19 8.68
C PRO A 6 -4.73 23.42 7.23
N PRO A 7 -5.50 22.95 6.23
CA PRO A 7 -5.09 23.05 4.83
C PRO A 7 -4.92 24.53 4.46
N THR A 8 -3.68 24.94 4.21
CA THR A 8 -3.34 26.30 3.77
C THR A 8 -3.70 26.46 2.29
N LEU A 9 -3.92 27.70 1.83
CA LEU A 9 -4.12 27.98 0.39
C LEU A 9 -3.00 27.41 -0.47
N LEU A 10 -1.76 27.45 0.04
CA LEU A 10 -0.60 26.84 -0.60
C LEU A 10 -0.77 25.32 -0.76
N SER A 11 -1.25 24.61 0.26
CA SER A 11 -1.47 23.16 0.21
C SER A 11 -2.53 22.76 -0.83
N LYS A 12 -3.54 23.61 -1.08
CA LYS A 12 -4.55 23.38 -2.12
C LYS A 12 -3.96 23.52 -3.53
N ILE A 13 -3.12 24.53 -3.76
CA ILE A 13 -2.44 24.75 -5.05
C ILE A 13 -1.40 23.65 -5.34
N GLN A 14 -0.69 23.19 -4.29
CA GLN A 14 0.34 22.17 -4.41
C GLN A 14 -0.17 20.86 -5.01
N LYS A 15 -1.45 20.52 -4.81
CA LYS A 15 -2.08 19.33 -5.43
C LYS A 15 -1.95 19.32 -6.96
N PHE A 16 -1.90 20.50 -7.59
CA PHE A 16 -1.78 20.65 -9.05
C PHE A 16 -0.34 20.83 -9.52
N GLN A 17 0.60 21.02 -8.59
CA GLN A 17 2.00 21.17 -8.93
C GLN A 17 2.77 19.85 -8.96
N LYS A 18 2.21 18.74 -8.45
CA LYS A 18 2.79 17.40 -8.63
C LYS A 18 2.84 17.05 -10.13
N ASN A 19 3.95 16.47 -10.58
CA ASN A 19 4.09 16.04 -11.97
C ASN A 19 3.00 14.99 -12.29
N GLY A 20 2.28 15.15 -13.40
CA GLY A 20 1.31 14.16 -13.88
C GLY A 20 -0.12 14.27 -13.33
N VAL A 21 -0.49 15.33 -12.60
CA VAL A 21 -1.89 15.55 -12.13
C VAL A 21 -2.88 15.65 -13.28
N ILE A 22 -2.43 16.18 -14.42
CA ILE A 22 -3.15 16.08 -15.68
C ILE A 22 -2.33 15.13 -16.57
N PRO A 23 -2.83 13.91 -16.84
CA PRO A 23 -2.16 12.96 -17.71
C PRO A 23 -1.95 13.61 -19.09
N SER A 24 -0.75 13.49 -19.68
CA SER A 24 -0.42 14.12 -20.97
C SER A 24 -1.34 13.65 -22.12
N ASN A 25 -1.93 12.47 -21.94
CA ASN A 25 -2.89 11.78 -22.80
C ASN A 25 -4.38 12.14 -22.51
N ALA A 26 -4.67 12.96 -21.50
CA ALA A 26 -6.03 13.35 -21.11
C ALA A 26 -6.54 14.66 -21.75
N SER A 27 -5.80 15.23 -22.70
CA SER A 27 -6.15 16.49 -23.37
C SER A 27 -7.26 16.33 -24.43
N HIS A 28 -7.73 15.11 -24.70
CA HIS A 28 -8.79 14.85 -25.65
C HIS A 28 -10.13 14.57 -24.94
N PRO A 29 -11.24 15.27 -25.30
CA PRO A 29 -12.54 15.13 -24.64
C PRO A 29 -13.18 13.74 -24.78
N PHE A 30 -12.67 12.90 -25.68
CA PHE A 30 -13.09 11.50 -25.85
C PHE A 30 -12.08 10.47 -25.32
N ALA A 31 -11.02 10.89 -24.63
CA ALA A 31 -10.14 9.96 -23.93
C ALA A 31 -10.90 9.33 -22.74
N SER A 32 -10.60 8.08 -22.42
CA SER A 32 -11.15 7.40 -21.23
C SER A 32 -10.84 8.13 -19.92
N SER A 33 -9.79 8.97 -19.91
CA SER A 33 -9.39 9.85 -18.80
C SER A 33 -9.97 11.29 -18.86
N GLY A 34 -10.75 11.62 -19.89
CA GLY A 34 -11.25 13.00 -20.11
C GLY A 34 -12.17 13.51 -18.99
N ALA A 35 -13.01 12.64 -18.42
CA ALA A 35 -13.87 13.00 -17.29
C ALA A 35 -13.07 13.38 -16.03
N GLN A 36 -11.97 12.66 -15.75
CA GLN A 36 -11.08 12.98 -14.63
C GLN A 36 -10.33 14.30 -14.86
N ALA A 37 -9.87 14.56 -16.08
CA ALA A 37 -9.26 15.84 -16.41
C ALA A 37 -10.22 17.03 -16.21
N CYS A 38 -11.49 16.88 -16.60
CA CYS A 38 -12.51 17.90 -16.36
C CYS A 38 -12.77 18.14 -14.86
N LEU A 39 -12.80 17.09 -14.03
CA LEU A 39 -12.91 17.22 -12.57
C LEU A 39 -11.72 17.98 -11.98
N HIS A 40 -10.50 17.68 -12.42
CA HIS A 40 -9.31 18.42 -11.97
C HIS A 40 -9.33 19.90 -12.40
N LEU A 41 -9.82 20.21 -13.61
CA LEU A 41 -9.98 21.59 -14.05
C LEU A 41 -11.06 22.33 -13.24
N GLN A 42 -12.17 21.66 -12.92
CA GLN A 42 -13.22 22.22 -12.07
C GLN A 42 -12.70 22.51 -10.66
N ASP A 43 -11.92 21.60 -10.06
CA ASP A 43 -11.28 21.82 -8.77
C ASP A 43 -10.30 23.00 -8.81
N LEU A 44 -9.56 23.16 -9.91
CA LEU A 44 -8.64 24.29 -10.09
C LEU A 44 -9.41 25.62 -10.14
N ILE A 45 -10.54 25.67 -10.84
CA ILE A 45 -11.41 26.85 -10.88
C ILE A 45 -11.94 27.17 -9.47
N ASN A 46 -12.44 26.18 -8.75
CA ASN A 46 -12.94 26.36 -7.39
C ASN A 46 -11.86 26.91 -6.45
N ILE A 47 -10.62 26.42 -6.56
CA ILE A 47 -9.49 26.90 -5.76
C ILE A 47 -9.09 28.33 -6.16
N ALA A 48 -9.15 28.66 -7.46
CA ALA A 48 -8.91 30.03 -7.93
C ALA A 48 -9.96 31.01 -7.37
N ASP A 49 -11.23 30.61 -7.32
CA ASP A 49 -12.31 31.41 -6.72
C ASP A 49 -12.12 31.58 -5.21
N GLU A 50 -11.76 30.52 -4.47
CA GLU A 50 -11.42 30.61 -3.05
C GLU A 50 -10.24 31.55 -2.80
N LEU A 51 -9.22 31.50 -3.66
CA LEU A 51 -8.03 32.35 -3.56
C LEU A 51 -8.37 33.80 -3.88
N ALA A 52 -9.18 34.05 -4.90
CA ALA A 52 -9.67 35.38 -5.23
C ALA A 52 -10.51 35.95 -4.08
N HIS A 53 -11.39 35.15 -3.49
CA HIS A 53 -12.18 35.55 -2.34
C HIS A 53 -11.30 35.90 -1.14
N SER A 54 -10.36 35.02 -0.79
CA SER A 54 -9.42 35.25 0.30
C SER A 54 -8.58 36.51 0.09
N LEU A 55 -8.05 36.71 -1.13
CA LEU A 55 -7.28 37.90 -1.48
C LEU A 55 -8.12 39.18 -1.37
N ASN A 56 -9.40 39.12 -1.76
CA ASN A 56 -10.32 40.25 -1.62
C ASN A 56 -10.62 40.55 -0.15
N THR A 57 -10.79 39.53 0.70
CA THR A 57 -10.91 39.70 2.16
C THR A 57 -9.66 40.37 2.74
N TYR A 58 -8.46 39.89 2.38
CA TYR A 58 -7.20 40.48 2.86
C TYR A 58 -6.95 41.89 2.30
N SER A 59 -7.42 42.20 1.09
CA SER A 59 -7.32 43.54 0.50
C SER A 59 -8.05 44.61 1.30
N THR A 60 -9.10 44.23 2.05
CA THR A 60 -9.85 45.15 2.90
C THR A 60 -9.24 45.30 4.30
N THR A 61 -8.25 44.48 4.64
CA THR A 61 -7.64 44.46 5.96
C THR A 61 -6.51 45.50 6.05
N SER A 62 -6.71 46.52 6.87
CA SER A 62 -5.72 47.57 7.16
C SER A 62 -4.55 46.99 7.97
N LEU A 63 -3.47 46.61 7.29
CA LEU A 63 -2.21 46.19 7.92
C LEU A 63 -1.38 47.42 8.31
N SER A 64 -1.76 48.08 9.40
CA SER A 64 -1.12 49.32 9.87
C SER A 64 0.25 49.13 10.52
N ASN A 65 0.62 47.89 10.90
CA ASN A 65 1.87 47.60 11.60
C ASN A 65 2.97 47.10 10.64
N PRO A 66 3.97 47.93 10.29
CA PRO A 66 5.03 47.54 9.36
C PRO A 66 5.91 46.40 9.89
N LYS A 67 6.06 46.27 11.21
CA LYS A 67 6.83 45.17 11.83
C LYS A 67 6.11 43.83 11.65
N LEU A 68 4.78 43.81 11.79
CA LEU A 68 3.98 42.63 11.53
C LEU A 68 4.07 42.20 10.06
N VAL A 69 3.96 43.15 9.13
CA VAL A 69 4.12 42.88 7.69
C VAL A 69 5.50 42.31 7.38
N SER A 70 6.56 42.86 7.99
CA SER A 70 7.92 42.34 7.84
C SER A 70 8.06 40.91 8.38
N LEU A 71 7.49 40.60 9.54
CA LEU A 71 7.52 39.26 10.12
C LEU A 71 6.73 38.25 9.29
N LEU A 72 5.56 38.63 8.78
CA LEU A 72 4.75 37.78 7.89
C LEU A 72 5.48 37.49 6.57
N ARG A 73 6.17 38.49 6.00
CA ARG A 73 7.02 38.29 4.81
C ARG A 73 8.17 37.33 5.10
N GLN A 74 8.82 37.48 6.25
CA GLN A 74 9.89 36.58 6.67
C GLN A 74 9.37 35.14 6.88
N HIS A 75 8.24 34.98 7.56
CA HIS A 75 7.60 33.68 7.77
C HIS A 75 7.23 33.03 6.44
N SER A 76 6.59 33.78 5.55
CA SER A 76 6.23 33.30 4.21
C SER A 76 7.47 32.90 3.39
N ALA A 77 8.57 33.64 3.49
CA ALA A 77 9.83 33.29 2.82
C ALA A 77 10.45 32.00 3.38
N ILE A 78 10.39 31.81 4.70
CA ILE A 78 10.87 30.58 5.37
C ILE A 78 10.01 29.39 4.94
N ASP A 79 8.69 29.49 5.06
CA ASP A 79 7.76 28.43 4.67
C ASP A 79 7.95 28.05 3.20
N HIS A 80 8.03 29.05 2.32
CA HIS A 80 8.25 28.81 0.89
C HIS A 80 9.58 28.07 0.63
N THR A 81 10.64 28.42 1.36
CA THR A 81 11.95 27.76 1.24
C THR A 81 11.89 26.32 1.73
N LEU A 82 11.26 26.08 2.89
CA LEU A 82 11.05 24.73 3.43
C LEU A 82 10.25 23.87 2.46
N HIS A 83 9.14 24.39 1.94
CA HIS A 83 8.31 23.68 0.96
C HIS A 83 9.06 23.39 -0.34
N ARG A 84 9.86 24.33 -0.83
CA ARG A 84 10.67 24.11 -2.04
C ARG A 84 11.74 23.03 -1.80
N SER A 85 12.36 23.03 -0.62
CA SER A 85 13.34 22.02 -0.22
C SER A 85 12.71 20.64 -0.15
N ASP A 86 11.61 20.50 0.57
CA ASP A 86 10.85 19.26 0.73
C ASP A 86 10.46 18.66 -0.62
N ARG A 87 9.90 19.49 -1.51
CA ARG A 87 9.59 19.08 -2.88
C ARG A 87 10.82 18.65 -3.67
N SER A 88 11.90 19.43 -3.60
CA SER A 88 13.13 19.10 -4.33
C SER A 88 13.70 17.77 -3.86
N ILE A 89 13.64 17.49 -2.55
CA ILE A 89 14.06 16.22 -1.96
C ILE A 89 13.20 15.08 -2.53
N HIS A 90 11.87 15.21 -2.48
CA HIS A 90 10.97 14.20 -3.04
C HIS A 90 11.23 13.94 -4.54
N GLN A 91 11.43 15.00 -5.33
CA GLN A 91 11.74 14.87 -6.76
C GLN A 91 13.08 14.17 -7.01
N ILE A 92 14.11 14.49 -6.22
CA ILE A 92 15.42 13.84 -6.31
C ILE A 92 15.30 12.36 -5.90
N ILE A 93 14.60 12.04 -4.81
CA ILE A 93 14.38 10.67 -4.35
C ILE A 93 13.64 9.87 -5.42
N GLU A 94 12.57 10.42 -6.01
CA GLU A 94 11.79 9.77 -7.07
C GLU A 94 12.66 9.53 -8.33
N ALA A 95 13.45 10.53 -8.74
CA ALA A 95 14.38 10.40 -9.86
C ALA A 95 15.50 9.38 -9.60
N LEU A 96 15.97 9.27 -8.35
CA LEU A 96 16.97 8.28 -7.95
C LEU A 96 16.37 6.87 -7.88
N ARG A 97 15.13 6.73 -7.42
CA ARG A 97 14.42 5.45 -7.30
C ARG A 97 14.01 4.87 -8.66
N THR A 98 13.67 5.72 -9.61
CA THR A 98 13.32 5.31 -10.99
C THR A 98 14.55 4.94 -11.84
N ARG A 99 15.76 5.19 -11.33
CA ARG A 99 16.99 4.81 -12.01
C ARG A 99 17.18 3.29 -11.94
N SER A 100 17.17 2.65 -13.09
CA SER A 100 17.43 1.21 -13.23
C SER A 100 18.80 0.84 -12.67
N GLY A 101 18.84 -0.16 -11.79
CA GLY A 101 20.08 -0.74 -11.23
C GLY A 101 20.47 -0.29 -9.82
N SER A 102 19.70 0.57 -9.15
CA SER A 102 19.94 0.93 -7.74
C SER A 102 18.66 0.80 -6.91
N SER A 103 18.66 -0.09 -5.91
CA SER A 103 17.60 -0.21 -4.91
C SER A 103 18.04 0.52 -3.64
N TYR A 104 17.35 1.60 -3.27
CA TYR A 104 17.70 2.44 -2.12
C TYR A 104 17.02 2.00 -0.80
N GLY A 105 16.57 0.74 -0.72
CA GLY A 105 15.88 0.22 0.46
C GLY A 105 14.41 0.67 0.56
N GLU A 106 13.75 0.29 1.66
CA GLU A 106 12.37 0.69 1.97
C GLU A 106 12.33 1.93 2.88
N ASP A 107 11.33 2.78 2.65
CA ASP A 107 11.12 4.03 3.39
C ASP A 107 10.42 3.76 4.74
N VAL A 108 11.10 3.04 5.63
CA VAL A 108 10.54 2.66 6.94
C VAL A 108 10.46 3.89 7.86
N PRO A 109 9.32 4.17 8.52
CA PRO A 109 9.20 5.24 9.49
C PRO A 109 10.20 5.10 10.65
N LEU A 110 10.70 6.26 11.11
CA LEU A 110 11.54 6.35 12.31
C LEU A 110 10.73 6.22 13.60
N ASP A 111 9.44 6.58 13.57
CA ASP A 111 8.56 6.43 14.72
C ASP A 111 8.09 4.98 14.84
N ASP A 112 8.52 4.32 15.92
CA ASP A 112 8.17 2.93 16.24
C ASP A 112 6.65 2.72 16.33
N VAL A 113 5.88 3.75 16.73
CA VAL A 113 4.42 3.67 16.81
C VAL A 113 3.78 3.62 15.42
N ALA A 114 4.38 4.29 14.44
CA ALA A 114 3.90 4.36 13.07
C ALA A 114 4.26 3.11 12.25
N ILE A 115 5.23 2.29 12.67
CA ILE A 115 5.68 1.10 11.93
C ILE A 115 4.55 0.10 11.71
N VAL A 116 3.68 -0.11 12.70
CA VAL A 116 2.58 -1.09 12.61
C VAL A 116 1.61 -0.70 11.49
N GLU A 117 1.15 0.54 11.50
CA GLU A 117 0.23 1.06 10.49
C GLU A 117 0.91 1.13 9.10
N TRP A 118 2.19 1.48 9.07
CA TRP A 118 2.97 1.50 7.84
C TRP A 118 3.12 0.13 7.20
N CYS A 119 3.41 -0.93 7.97
CA CYS A 119 3.51 -2.30 7.44
C CYS A 119 2.20 -2.74 6.78
N ILE A 120 1.07 -2.43 7.40
CA ILE A 120 -0.27 -2.77 6.91
C ILE A 120 -0.59 -1.99 5.63
N SER A 121 -0.34 -0.67 5.64
CA SER A 121 -0.50 0.17 4.43
C SER A 121 0.42 -0.27 3.30
N ARG A 122 1.61 -0.79 3.62
CA ARG A 122 2.56 -1.29 2.60
C ARG A 122 2.04 -2.56 1.93
N LEU A 123 1.48 -3.49 2.70
CA LEU A 123 0.84 -4.68 2.15
C LEU A 123 -0.36 -4.33 1.24
N GLU A 124 -1.18 -3.36 1.66
CA GLU A 124 -2.29 -2.84 0.85
C GLU A 124 -1.79 -2.27 -0.49
N GLN A 125 -0.72 -1.47 -0.45
CA GLN A 125 -0.09 -0.93 -1.66
C GLN A 125 0.44 -2.02 -2.58
N TRP A 126 1.06 -3.09 -2.04
CA TRP A 126 1.54 -4.20 -2.85
C TRP A 126 0.39 -4.98 -3.49
N GLY A 127 -0.68 -5.26 -2.74
CA GLY A 127 -1.87 -5.91 -3.29
C GLY A 127 -2.51 -5.08 -4.41
N THR A 128 -2.69 -3.78 -4.19
CA THR A 128 -3.23 -2.87 -5.22
C THR A 128 -2.31 -2.81 -6.45
N SER A 129 -0.99 -2.77 -6.24
CA SER A 129 0.00 -2.73 -7.33
C SER A 129 0.07 -4.04 -8.12
N ALA A 130 -0.23 -5.18 -7.47
CA ALA A 130 -0.36 -6.48 -8.13
C ALA A 130 -1.67 -6.61 -8.92
N GLY A 131 -2.63 -5.70 -8.73
CA GLY A 131 -3.95 -5.73 -9.38
C GLY A 131 -5.04 -6.44 -8.57
N MET A 132 -4.84 -6.59 -7.25
CA MET A 132 -5.84 -7.12 -6.33
C MET A 132 -6.67 -5.98 -5.71
N GLU A 133 -7.93 -6.25 -5.40
CA GLU A 133 -8.77 -5.36 -4.60
C GLU A 133 -8.41 -5.55 -3.12
N THR A 134 -7.92 -4.49 -2.47
CA THR A 134 -7.43 -4.59 -1.09
C THR A 134 -8.36 -3.88 -0.12
N PHE A 135 -8.75 -4.57 0.94
CA PHE A 135 -9.61 -4.04 2.00
C PHE A 135 -8.91 -4.23 3.34
N LYS A 136 -8.76 -3.13 4.07
CA LYS A 136 -8.33 -3.16 5.47
C LYS A 136 -9.57 -3.18 6.36
N ASP A 137 -9.67 -4.17 7.24
CA ASP A 137 -10.69 -4.22 8.29
C ASP A 137 -10.02 -4.10 9.67
N ASP A 138 -10.40 -3.05 10.39
CA ASP A 138 -9.96 -2.84 11.77
C ASP A 138 -10.88 -3.68 12.67
N GLY A 139 -10.51 -4.95 12.84
CA GLY A 139 -11.25 -5.93 13.62
C GLY A 139 -11.49 -5.51 15.07
N ARG A 140 -12.46 -6.17 15.71
CA ARG A 140 -12.70 -6.02 17.16
C ARG A 140 -11.54 -6.67 17.92
N GLU A 141 -11.03 -5.99 18.95
CA GLU A 141 -9.94 -6.45 19.85
C GLU A 141 -8.49 -6.26 19.37
N GLY A 142 -8.22 -5.37 18.41
CA GLY A 142 -6.84 -4.99 18.06
C GLY A 142 -6.12 -6.01 17.17
N ALA A 143 -6.86 -6.97 16.62
CA ALA A 143 -6.48 -7.68 15.41
C ALA A 143 -6.85 -6.80 14.20
N ILE A 144 -5.92 -6.63 13.27
CA ILE A 144 -6.17 -5.91 12.01
C ILE A 144 -6.09 -6.95 10.92
N SER A 145 -7.12 -7.05 10.08
CA SER A 145 -7.12 -7.95 8.94
C SER A 145 -7.03 -7.17 7.63
N VAL A 146 -6.29 -7.73 6.69
CA VAL A 146 -6.15 -7.22 5.33
C VAL A 146 -6.63 -8.31 4.39
N VAL A 147 -7.68 -8.01 3.64
CA VAL A 147 -8.25 -8.88 2.64
C VAL A 147 -7.75 -8.44 1.27
N LEU A 148 -7.10 -9.35 0.55
CA LEU A 148 -6.64 -9.15 -0.84
C LEU A 148 -7.52 -10.02 -1.75
N GLY A 149 -8.46 -9.39 -2.44
CA GLY A 149 -9.39 -10.03 -3.38
C GLY A 149 -8.85 -10.01 -4.81
N GLY A 150 -8.63 -11.19 -5.37
CA GLY A 150 -8.61 -11.42 -6.81
C GLY A 150 -10.01 -11.74 -7.34
N LYS A 151 -10.08 -12.17 -8.60
CA LYS A 151 -11.35 -12.54 -9.23
C LYS A 151 -11.88 -13.89 -8.75
N VAL A 152 -10.97 -14.83 -8.49
CA VAL A 152 -11.26 -16.20 -8.06
C VAL A 152 -10.56 -16.49 -6.72
N LEU A 153 -9.36 -15.98 -6.49
CA LEU A 153 -8.59 -16.13 -5.26
C LEU A 153 -8.86 -14.97 -4.29
N VAL A 154 -9.06 -15.27 -3.01
CA VAL A 154 -9.11 -14.28 -1.92
C VAL A 154 -8.06 -14.67 -0.88
N ILE A 155 -7.29 -13.69 -0.39
CA ILE A 155 -6.27 -13.89 0.64
C ILE A 155 -6.62 -13.01 1.83
N ASP A 156 -6.95 -13.63 2.95
CA ASP A 156 -7.19 -12.95 4.22
C ASP A 156 -5.91 -13.01 5.07
N VAL A 157 -5.35 -11.87 5.44
CA VAL A 157 -4.15 -11.75 6.28
C VAL A 157 -4.53 -11.11 7.59
N ASP A 158 -4.42 -11.85 8.68
CA ASP A 158 -4.68 -11.35 10.02
C ASP A 158 -3.37 -10.97 10.72
N PHE A 159 -3.36 -9.78 11.30
CA PHE A 159 -2.27 -9.26 12.10
C PHE A 159 -2.67 -9.15 13.57
N SER A 160 -1.79 -9.59 14.45
CA SER A 160 -1.88 -9.35 15.89
C SER A 160 -0.92 -8.24 16.29
N VAL A 161 -1.44 -7.21 16.96
CA VAL A 161 -0.64 -6.09 17.46
C VAL A 161 -0.39 -6.26 18.95
N HIS A 162 0.83 -6.62 19.31
CA HIS A 162 1.27 -6.72 20.69
C HIS A 162 1.65 -5.34 21.24
N LYS A 163 0.77 -4.76 22.07
CA LYS A 163 0.97 -3.48 22.76
C LYS A 163 1.53 -3.65 24.18
N VAL A 164 2.53 -4.53 24.36
CA VAL A 164 3.17 -4.73 25.67
C VAL A 164 3.90 -3.45 26.12
N ASP A 165 4.59 -2.81 25.16
CA ASP A 165 5.19 -1.49 25.34
C ASP A 165 4.44 -0.47 24.48
N SER A 166 3.77 0.50 25.10
CA SER A 166 3.00 1.53 24.37
C SER A 166 3.85 2.37 23.41
N ASN A 167 5.18 2.40 23.60
CA ASN A 167 6.12 3.15 22.76
C ASN A 167 6.80 2.29 21.69
N LYS A 168 6.61 0.96 21.70
CA LYS A 168 7.20 0.02 20.74
C LYS A 168 6.21 -1.10 20.42
N PRO A 169 5.04 -0.78 19.83
CA PRO A 169 4.09 -1.80 19.45
C PRO A 169 4.71 -2.75 18.43
N ARG A 170 4.49 -4.05 18.59
CA ARG A 170 4.98 -5.06 17.65
C ARG A 170 3.84 -5.69 16.87
N ILE A 171 4.07 -5.87 15.57
CA ILE A 171 3.14 -6.54 14.67
C ILE A 171 3.66 -7.94 14.34
N THR A 172 2.77 -8.92 14.41
CA THR A 172 3.03 -10.29 13.95
C THR A 172 1.84 -10.76 13.11
N VAL A 173 2.12 -11.60 12.12
CA VAL A 173 1.09 -12.22 11.28
C VAL A 173 0.53 -13.41 12.05
N SER A 174 -0.74 -13.33 12.45
CA SER A 174 -1.40 -14.40 13.20
C SER A 174 -1.85 -15.54 12.29
N SER A 175 -2.44 -15.20 11.15
CA SER A 175 -2.94 -16.16 10.16
C SER A 175 -2.92 -15.55 8.77
N VAL A 176 -2.68 -16.40 7.78
CA VAL A 176 -2.98 -16.11 6.38
C VAL A 176 -3.91 -17.22 5.92
N LYS A 177 -4.99 -16.87 5.24
CA LYS A 177 -5.95 -17.83 4.72
C LYS A 177 -6.26 -17.50 3.27
N THR A 178 -5.98 -18.45 2.40
CA THR A 178 -6.39 -18.40 1.00
C THR A 178 -7.74 -19.10 0.84
N SER A 179 -8.63 -18.50 0.04
CA SER A 179 -9.95 -19.05 -0.28
C SER A 179 -10.21 -18.90 -1.77
N TYR A 180 -10.90 -19.88 -2.35
CA TYR A 180 -11.32 -19.82 -3.76
C TYR A 180 -12.81 -19.53 -3.86
N ALA A 181 -13.18 -18.51 -4.62
CA ALA A 181 -14.54 -18.20 -4.99
C ALA A 181 -15.03 -19.20 -6.05
N ILE A 182 -15.66 -20.28 -5.61
CA ILE A 182 -16.29 -21.24 -6.52
C ILE A 182 -17.68 -20.71 -6.89
N ALA A 183 -17.86 -20.33 -8.15
CA ALA A 183 -19.19 -20.13 -8.71
C ALA A 183 -19.85 -21.51 -8.87
N THR A 184 -20.63 -21.94 -7.88
CA THR A 184 -21.52 -23.09 -8.09
C THR A 184 -22.61 -22.72 -9.08
N SER A 185 -23.03 -23.67 -9.92
CA SER A 185 -24.04 -23.53 -10.98
C SER A 185 -25.45 -23.33 -10.41
N GLY A 186 -25.64 -22.26 -9.64
CA GLY A 186 -26.86 -21.93 -8.88
C GLY A 186 -26.84 -20.55 -8.22
N GLY A 187 -25.89 -19.67 -8.56
CA GLY A 187 -25.88 -18.27 -8.08
C GLY A 187 -25.44 -18.08 -6.63
N SER A 188 -25.04 -19.13 -5.92
CA SER A 188 -24.44 -19.05 -4.59
C SER A 188 -22.93 -19.26 -4.68
N SER A 189 -22.17 -18.20 -4.38
CA SER A 189 -20.72 -18.28 -4.18
C SER A 189 -20.45 -19.07 -2.90
N SER A 190 -19.84 -20.26 -3.01
CA SER A 190 -19.36 -21.02 -1.86
C SER A 190 -17.83 -21.00 -1.85
N ASN A 191 -17.23 -20.51 -0.75
CA ASN A 191 -15.78 -20.49 -0.60
C ASN A 191 -15.29 -21.91 -0.27
N SER A 192 -14.53 -22.54 -1.15
CA SER A 192 -13.77 -23.74 -0.77
C SER A 192 -12.49 -23.31 -0.07
N GLY A 193 -12.14 -23.98 1.03
CA GLY A 193 -10.88 -23.74 1.73
C GLY A 193 -9.69 -23.88 0.79
N GLY A 194 -8.75 -22.95 0.87
CA GLY A 194 -7.54 -22.95 0.07
C GLY A 194 -6.43 -23.83 0.62
N SER A 195 -5.22 -23.60 0.12
CA SER A 195 -4.05 -24.45 0.37
C SER A 195 -3.35 -24.07 1.68
N ILE A 196 -3.30 -25.00 2.64
CA ILE A 196 -2.56 -24.82 3.91
C ILE A 196 -1.07 -24.54 3.66
N SER A 197 -0.50 -25.14 2.61
CA SER A 197 0.91 -24.95 2.25
C SER A 197 1.19 -23.53 1.74
N LEU A 198 0.28 -22.98 0.93
CA LEU A 198 0.36 -21.61 0.41
C LEU A 198 0.13 -20.59 1.54
N ASP A 199 -0.84 -20.87 2.41
CA ASP A 199 -1.15 -20.07 3.59
C ASP A 199 0.10 -19.90 4.47
N GLU A 200 0.77 -21.01 4.79
CA GLU A 200 1.98 -21.02 5.60
C GLU A 200 3.16 -20.31 4.92
N PHE A 201 3.32 -20.51 3.61
CA PHE A 201 4.37 -19.87 2.81
C PHE A 201 4.21 -18.34 2.76
N LEU A 202 2.99 -17.86 2.52
CA LEU A 202 2.67 -16.44 2.52
C LEU A 202 2.84 -15.84 3.92
N ARG A 203 2.37 -16.55 4.96
CA ARG A 203 2.53 -16.16 6.36
C ARG A 203 4.01 -15.98 6.71
N ASP A 204 4.87 -16.94 6.38
CA ASP A 204 6.30 -16.87 6.66
C ASP A 204 6.99 -15.73 5.90
N SER A 205 6.64 -15.54 4.62
CA SER A 205 7.19 -14.45 3.79
C SER A 205 6.85 -13.06 4.35
N ILE A 206 5.58 -12.83 4.69
CA ILE A 206 5.12 -11.56 5.28
C ILE A 206 5.69 -11.39 6.69
N GLN A 207 5.73 -12.45 7.50
CA GLN A 207 6.29 -12.41 8.85
C GLN A 207 7.78 -12.04 8.85
N LYS A 208 8.58 -12.58 7.91
CA LYS A 208 9.99 -12.23 7.74
C LYS A 208 10.17 -10.74 7.44
N PHE A 209 9.35 -10.19 6.55
CA PHE A 209 9.34 -8.75 6.28
C PHE A 209 9.01 -7.94 7.53
N CYS A 210 7.93 -8.29 8.25
CA CYS A 210 7.56 -7.60 9.48
C CYS A 210 8.67 -7.66 10.53
N ILE A 211 9.38 -8.79 10.67
CA ILE A 211 10.50 -8.93 11.61
C ILE A 211 11.65 -8.00 11.22
N GLU A 212 12.03 -7.96 9.94
CA GLU A 212 13.15 -7.14 9.45
C GLU A 212 12.90 -5.65 9.70
N VAL A 213 11.70 -5.18 9.38
CA VAL A 213 11.27 -3.78 9.54
C VAL A 213 11.21 -3.37 11.02
N GLN A 214 10.88 -4.30 11.92
CA GLN A 214 10.80 -4.03 13.36
C GLN A 214 12.13 -4.15 14.11
N LYS A 215 13.24 -4.44 13.42
CA LYS A 215 14.58 -4.39 14.04
C LYS A 215 14.93 -2.96 14.45
N ARG A 216 15.84 -2.83 15.43
CA ARG A 216 16.39 -1.52 15.84
C ARG A 216 17.15 -0.88 14.69
N GLU A 217 17.13 0.44 14.62
CA GLU A 217 17.78 1.25 13.58
C GLU A 217 19.25 0.82 13.33
N ASP A 218 20.03 0.60 14.39
CA ASP A 218 21.45 0.20 14.30
C ASP A 218 21.68 -1.16 13.61
N VAL A 219 20.65 -2.01 13.53
CA VAL A 219 20.73 -3.39 13.03
C VAL A 219 19.82 -3.61 11.82
N ARG A 220 18.92 -2.67 11.52
CA ARG A 220 17.91 -2.80 10.47
C ARG A 220 18.58 -2.70 9.11
N ASN A 221 18.41 -3.73 8.29
CA ASN A 221 18.88 -3.68 6.90
C ASN A 221 17.72 -3.26 5.97
N LEU A 222 17.76 -2.02 5.50
CA LEU A 222 16.74 -1.46 4.61
C LEU A 222 16.73 -2.13 3.23
N GLU A 223 17.88 -2.60 2.75
CA GLU A 223 17.99 -3.31 1.47
C GLU A 223 17.32 -4.70 1.57
N GLU A 224 17.51 -5.39 2.69
CA GLU A 224 16.88 -6.69 2.91
C GLU A 224 15.37 -6.55 3.08
N ALA A 225 14.91 -5.51 3.78
CA ALA A 225 13.47 -5.19 3.84
C ALA A 225 12.89 -4.93 2.44
N ALA A 226 13.60 -4.21 1.57
CA ALA A 226 13.19 -3.99 0.18
C ALA A 226 13.20 -5.26 -0.67
N ARG A 227 14.20 -6.12 -0.48
CA ARG A 227 14.27 -7.43 -1.14
C ARG A 227 13.09 -8.31 -0.75
N LEU A 228 12.76 -8.37 0.54
CA LEU A 228 11.60 -9.12 1.05
C LEU A 228 10.28 -8.55 0.53
N GLY A 229 10.13 -7.22 0.51
CA GLY A 229 8.95 -6.57 -0.05
C GLY A 229 8.77 -6.81 -1.55
N SER A 230 9.86 -6.78 -2.32
CA SER A 230 9.84 -7.11 -3.76
C SER A 230 9.43 -8.56 -3.98
N LEU A 231 9.94 -9.47 -3.16
CA LEU A 231 9.58 -10.89 -3.22
C LEU A 231 8.09 -11.10 -2.94
N ILE A 232 7.53 -10.43 -1.92
CA ILE A 232 6.09 -10.50 -1.63
C ILE A 232 5.28 -9.96 -2.82
N LEU A 233 5.70 -8.83 -3.41
CA LEU A 233 5.03 -8.28 -4.58
C LEU A 233 5.06 -9.23 -5.78
N GLU A 234 6.21 -9.84 -6.08
CA GLU A 234 6.35 -10.84 -7.15
C GLU A 234 5.44 -12.07 -6.90
N GLN A 235 5.36 -12.54 -5.66
CA GLN A 235 4.47 -13.63 -5.27
C GLN A 235 3.00 -13.26 -5.51
N LEU A 236 2.57 -12.06 -5.10
CA LEU A 236 1.21 -11.57 -5.33
C LEU A 236 0.90 -11.40 -6.83
N GLN A 237 1.85 -10.86 -7.61
CA GLN A 237 1.70 -10.75 -9.07
C GLN A 237 1.55 -12.12 -9.73
N TYR A 238 2.32 -13.11 -9.28
CA TYR A 238 2.20 -14.49 -9.75
C TYR A 238 0.83 -15.08 -9.41
N LEU A 239 0.34 -14.87 -8.20
CA LEU A 239 -1.00 -15.31 -7.80
C LEU A 239 -2.10 -14.64 -8.63
N VAL A 240 -2.00 -13.35 -8.93
CA VAL A 240 -2.94 -12.65 -9.82
C VAL A 240 -2.87 -13.19 -11.25
N MET A 241 -1.68 -13.53 -11.75
CA MET A 241 -1.54 -14.17 -13.05
C MET A 241 -2.27 -15.52 -13.08
N LEU A 242 -2.09 -16.35 -12.04
CA LEU A 242 -2.80 -17.63 -11.93
C LEU A 242 -4.30 -17.45 -11.78
N ASP A 243 -4.74 -16.43 -11.03
CA ASP A 243 -6.15 -16.06 -10.85
C ASP A 243 -6.81 -15.71 -12.21
N GLN A 244 -6.13 -14.95 -13.05
CA GLN A 244 -6.60 -14.65 -14.40
C GLN A 244 -6.69 -15.89 -15.30
N LEU A 245 -5.75 -16.83 -15.16
CA LEU A 245 -5.78 -18.10 -15.88
C LEU A 245 -6.95 -18.97 -15.40
N ALA A 246 -7.18 -19.05 -14.09
CA ALA A 246 -8.29 -19.80 -13.52
C ALA A 246 -9.67 -19.23 -13.88
N ALA A 247 -9.77 -17.90 -14.03
CA ALA A 247 -11.00 -17.25 -14.48
C ALA A 247 -11.38 -17.61 -15.93
N ARG A 248 -10.46 -18.17 -16.73
CA ARG A 248 -10.75 -18.68 -18.08
C ARG A 248 -11.29 -20.11 -17.96
N ASN A 249 -12.59 -20.22 -17.68
CA ASN A 249 -13.33 -21.47 -17.46
C ASN A 249 -13.22 -22.57 -18.55
N GLN A 250 -12.53 -22.33 -19.69
CA GLN A 250 -12.47 -23.26 -20.81
C GLN A 250 -11.51 -24.45 -20.59
N ASP A 251 -10.54 -24.33 -19.67
CA ASP A 251 -9.47 -25.33 -19.51
C ASP A 251 -9.40 -25.97 -18.10
N GLY A 252 -10.45 -25.88 -17.29
CA GLY A 252 -10.46 -26.48 -15.95
C GLY A 252 -9.53 -25.79 -14.94
N GLY A 253 -9.29 -24.48 -15.09
CA GLY A 253 -8.27 -23.76 -14.31
C GLY A 253 -8.43 -23.80 -12.79
N LEU A 254 -9.66 -23.88 -12.27
CA LEU A 254 -9.88 -24.07 -10.82
C LEU A 254 -9.52 -25.49 -10.35
N GLN A 255 -9.62 -26.46 -11.26
CA GLN A 255 -9.33 -27.87 -10.98
C GLN A 255 -7.83 -28.07 -10.74
N TRP A 256 -6.95 -27.27 -11.37
CA TRP A 256 -5.52 -27.25 -11.03
C TRP A 256 -5.32 -26.97 -9.55
N PHE A 257 -5.90 -25.88 -9.02
CA PHE A 257 -5.70 -25.48 -7.63
C PHE A 257 -6.17 -26.58 -6.67
N ILE A 258 -7.36 -27.11 -6.95
CA ILE A 258 -7.96 -28.19 -6.15
C ILE A 258 -7.12 -29.48 -6.23
N ASP A 259 -6.59 -29.84 -7.40
CA ASP A 259 -5.84 -31.07 -7.59
C ASP A 259 -4.41 -30.96 -7.03
N LEU A 260 -3.79 -29.77 -7.09
CA LEU A 260 -2.53 -29.49 -6.41
C LEU A 260 -2.70 -29.60 -4.88
N ASP A 261 -3.78 -29.05 -4.34
CA ASP A 261 -4.08 -29.11 -2.90
C ASP A 261 -4.36 -30.54 -2.41
N LYS A 262 -4.96 -31.38 -3.26
CA LYS A 262 -5.11 -32.82 -2.97
C LYS A 262 -3.79 -33.57 -3.06
N LEU A 263 -2.86 -33.13 -3.91
CA LEU A 263 -1.58 -33.80 -4.12
C LEU A 263 -0.60 -33.55 -2.97
N CYS A 264 -0.59 -32.34 -2.40
CA CYS A 264 0.29 -31.97 -1.28
C CYS A 264 0.30 -32.97 -0.10
N PRO A 265 -0.85 -33.35 0.51
CA PRO A 265 -0.83 -34.30 1.63
C PRO A 265 -0.35 -35.70 1.20
N VAL A 266 -0.63 -36.12 -0.03
CA VAL A 266 -0.13 -37.40 -0.57
C VAL A 266 1.39 -37.38 -0.71
N LEU A 267 1.95 -36.23 -1.14
CA LEU A 267 3.39 -36.04 -1.28
C LEU A 267 4.09 -35.98 0.07
N GLU A 268 3.51 -35.31 1.05
CA GLU A 268 4.02 -35.28 2.43
C GLU A 268 4.05 -36.67 3.06
N ASP A 269 2.98 -37.45 2.89
CA ASP A 269 2.92 -38.82 3.40
C ASP A 269 3.91 -39.73 2.69
N PHE A 270 4.10 -39.55 1.38
CA PHE A 270 5.13 -40.25 0.63
C PHE A 270 6.53 -39.90 1.13
N ALA A 271 6.83 -38.61 1.30
CA ALA A 271 8.12 -38.13 1.80
C ALA A 271 8.41 -38.62 3.23
N LYS A 272 7.39 -38.65 4.11
CA LYS A 272 7.53 -39.24 5.46
C LYS A 272 7.90 -40.72 5.39
N ARG A 273 7.23 -41.50 4.55
CA ARG A 273 7.53 -42.94 4.39
C ARG A 273 8.91 -43.17 3.79
N GLU A 274 9.34 -42.36 2.84
CA GLU A 274 10.67 -42.45 2.26
C GLU A 274 11.75 -42.10 3.31
N ALA A 275 11.56 -41.04 4.08
CA ALA A 275 12.47 -40.65 5.15
C ALA A 275 12.58 -41.73 6.24
N GLU A 276 11.45 -42.35 6.63
CA GLU A 276 11.43 -43.47 7.57
C GLU A 276 12.15 -44.71 7.01
N ALA A 277 12.01 -44.99 5.72
CA ALA A 277 12.67 -46.12 5.07
C ALA A 277 14.18 -45.91 4.88
N VAL A 278 14.65 -44.66 4.72
CA VAL A 278 16.08 -44.32 4.60
C VAL A 278 16.75 -44.23 5.97
N ALA A 279 16.00 -43.94 7.04
CA ALA A 279 16.51 -43.88 8.40
C ALA A 279 16.65 -45.26 9.08
N ALA A 280 16.05 -46.31 8.51
CA ALA A 280 16.11 -47.70 8.97
C ALA A 280 17.30 -48.46 8.33
#